data_AF-A0AAY4ED43-F1
#
_entry.id   AF-A0AAY4ED43-F1
#
_cell.length_a   1.000
_cell.length_b   1.000
_cell.length_c   1.000
_cell.angle_alpha   90.00
_cell.angle_beta   90.00
_cell.angle_gamma   90.00
#
_symmetry.space_group_name_H-M   'P 1'
#
loop_
_entity.id
_entity.type
_entity.pdbx_description
1 polymer ?
#
loop_
_entity_poly.entity_id
_entity_poly.type
_entity_poly.pdbx_seq_one_letter_code
_entity_poly.pdbx_strand_id
1 'polypeptide(L)'
;CGLSKMDDIKKPGKRGRKPAKIDLKAKLERSRQSARECRARKKLRYQYLEELVSSKERAICALREELEMYKQWCSAMDQGKIPSEIKALLTGDDHKTSQSSSTKTPKNGKYNTYCRTRLST
;
A
#
# COMPACT_ATOMS: atom_id res chain seq x y z
N CYS A 1 32.29 -28.53 4.13
CA CYS A 1 32.72 -29.40 3.00
C CYS A 1 32.11 -28.89 1.71
N GLY A 2 32.91 -28.79 0.65
CA GLY A 2 32.43 -28.46 -0.70
C GLY A 2 33.14 -27.26 -1.32
N LEU A 3 34.37 -27.48 -1.79
CA LEU A 3 35.04 -26.66 -2.80
C LEU A 3 34.39 -26.95 -4.17
N SER A 4 33.95 -25.93 -4.88
CA SER A 4 33.91 -25.93 -6.35
C SER A 4 34.50 -24.62 -6.87
N LYS A 5 35.53 -24.80 -7.69
CA LYS A 5 36.36 -23.78 -8.36
C LYS A 5 35.70 -23.28 -9.66
N MET A 6 36.28 -22.18 -10.15
CA MET A 6 36.28 -21.66 -11.54
C MET A 6 35.06 -20.81 -11.94
N ASP A 7 35.22 -19.63 -12.55
CA ASP A 7 36.30 -19.15 -13.42
C ASP A 7 36.77 -17.72 -13.11
N ASP A 8 38.09 -17.55 -13.13
CA ASP A 8 38.78 -16.27 -13.28
C ASP A 8 38.45 -15.63 -14.64
N ILE A 9 37.37 -14.85 -14.70
CA ILE A 9 37.16 -13.94 -15.82
C ILE A 9 38.06 -12.71 -15.63
N LYS A 10 39.24 -12.86 -16.22
CA LYS A 10 40.23 -11.85 -16.57
C LYS A 10 39.60 -10.46 -16.80
N LYS A 11 39.91 -9.52 -15.90
CA LYS A 11 39.64 -8.08 -16.06
C LYS A 11 40.16 -7.58 -17.42
N PRO A 12 39.38 -6.86 -18.24
CA PRO A 12 39.95 -5.79 -19.02
C PRO A 12 40.08 -4.57 -18.09
N GLY A 13 41.27 -4.41 -17.54
CA GLY A 13 41.67 -3.15 -16.91
C GLY A 13 41.56 -2.01 -17.91
N LYS A 14 40.53 -1.17 -17.75
CA LYS A 14 40.55 0.28 -18.05
C LYS A 14 39.75 1.04 -16.99
N ARG A 15 39.97 0.72 -15.72
CA ARG A 15 39.59 1.60 -14.58
C ARG A 15 40.64 2.70 -14.44
N GLY A 16 40.67 3.58 -15.43
CA GLY A 16 41.70 4.61 -15.54
C GLY A 16 41.35 5.71 -16.53
N ARG A 17 40.11 5.79 -17.02
CA ARG A 17 39.68 7.04 -17.64
C ARG A 17 39.54 8.05 -16.50
N LYS A 18 40.57 8.90 -16.34
CA LYS A 18 40.46 10.14 -15.57
C LYS A 18 39.09 10.72 -15.89
N PRO A 19 38.20 10.98 -14.92
CA PRO A 19 36.94 11.61 -15.24
C PRO A 19 37.32 12.88 -16.00
N ALA A 20 36.98 12.92 -17.28
CA ALA A 20 37.12 14.12 -18.09
C ALA A 20 36.53 15.24 -17.26
N LYS A 21 37.27 16.36 -17.08
CA LYS A 21 36.92 17.52 -16.23
C LYS A 21 35.40 17.67 -16.23
N ILE A 22 34.75 17.06 -15.24
CA ILE A 22 33.30 17.05 -15.22
C ILE A 22 32.97 18.47 -14.83
N ASP A 23 32.18 19.14 -15.65
CA ASP A 23 31.82 20.52 -15.38
C ASP A 23 31.30 20.57 -13.93
N LEU A 24 31.95 21.39 -13.10
CA LEU A 24 31.66 21.51 -11.67
C LEU A 24 30.16 21.81 -11.49
N LYS A 25 29.61 22.62 -12.41
CA LYS A 25 28.18 22.93 -12.50
C LYS A 25 27.33 21.66 -12.69
N ALA A 26 27.72 20.76 -13.59
CA ALA A 26 27.01 19.51 -13.84
C ALA A 26 27.10 18.53 -12.66
N LYS A 27 28.23 18.47 -11.93
CA LYS A 27 28.33 17.63 -10.72
C LYS A 27 27.44 18.17 -9.60
N LEU A 28 27.45 19.48 -9.41
CA LEU A 28 26.67 20.14 -8.37
C LEU A 28 25.17 20.00 -8.65
N GLU A 29 24.74 20.10 -9.90
CA GLU A 29 23.32 19.90 -10.25
C GLU A 29 22.84 18.46 -10.07
N ARG A 30 23.68 17.45 -10.39
CA ARG A 30 23.36 16.04 -10.07
C ARG A 30 23.19 15.80 -8.57
N SER A 31 24.04 16.42 -7.75
CA SER A 31 23.93 16.30 -6.28
C SER A 31 22.66 16.98 -5.75
N ARG A 32 22.28 18.14 -6.31
CA ARG A 32 21.02 18.81 -5.97
C ARG A 32 19.83 17.97 -6.37
N GLN A 33 19.85 17.40 -7.57
CA GLN A 33 18.78 16.57 -8.09
C GLN A 33 18.57 15.30 -7.24
N SER A 34 19.65 14.60 -6.87
CA SER A 34 19.54 13.42 -6.00
C SER A 34 18.98 13.76 -4.61
N ALA A 35 19.32 14.94 -4.06
CA ALA A 35 18.75 15.43 -2.81
C ALA A 35 17.25 15.74 -2.94
N ARG A 36 16.81 16.37 -4.04
CA ARG A 36 15.39 16.60 -4.34
C ARG A 36 14.63 15.29 -4.46
N GLU A 37 15.16 14.35 -5.22
CA GLU A 37 14.57 13.01 -5.40
C GLU A 37 14.49 12.22 -4.09
N CYS A 38 15.50 12.34 -3.22
CA CYS A 38 15.45 11.74 -1.88
C CYS A 38 14.25 12.25 -1.08
N ARG A 39 14.03 13.57 -1.06
CA ARG A 39 12.89 14.19 -0.38
C ARG A 39 11.56 13.77 -1.01
N ALA A 40 11.47 13.80 -2.34
CA ALA A 40 10.27 13.39 -3.07
C ALA A 40 9.91 11.92 -2.78
N ARG A 41 10.89 11.01 -2.81
CA ARG A 41 10.71 9.59 -2.48
C ARG A 41 10.25 9.39 -1.04
N LYS A 42 10.83 10.11 -0.08
CA LYS A 42 10.43 10.04 1.33
C LYS A 42 8.98 10.51 1.51
N LYS A 43 8.59 11.61 0.84
CA LYS A 43 7.21 12.10 0.85
C LYS A 43 6.24 11.05 0.30
N LEU A 44 6.53 10.49 -0.88
CA LEU A 44 5.68 9.48 -1.51
C LEU A 44 5.57 8.22 -0.64
N ARG A 45 6.67 7.78 -0.03
CA ARG A 45 6.67 6.61 0.87
C ARG A 45 5.74 6.81 2.07
N TYR A 46 5.78 7.97 2.71
CA TYR A 46 4.92 8.23 3.86
C TYR A 46 3.46 8.43 3.44
N GLN A 47 3.22 9.09 2.32
CA GLN A 47 1.88 9.22 1.76
C GLN A 47 1.24 7.83 1.54
N TYR A 48 1.97 6.89 0.92
CA TYR A 48 1.46 5.54 0.72
C TYR A 48 1.16 4.81 2.04
N LEU A 49 2.06 4.95 3.04
CA LEU A 49 1.85 4.33 4.36
C LEU A 49 0.63 4.94 5.08
N GLU A 50 0.45 6.25 4.97
CA GLU A 50 -0.69 6.98 5.52
C GLU A 50 -2.00 6.54 4.85
N GLU A 51 -2.02 6.42 3.51
CA GLU A 51 -3.17 5.93 2.75
C GLU A 51 -3.53 4.48 3.14
N LEU A 52 -2.53 3.60 3.32
CA LEU A 52 -2.74 2.23 3.78
C LEU A 52 -3.34 2.17 5.19
N VAL A 53 -2.80 2.96 6.12
CA VAL A 53 -3.29 3.00 7.51
C VAL A 53 -4.71 3.57 7.55
N SER A 54 -4.94 4.72 6.90
CA SER A 54 -6.25 5.36 6.81
C SER A 54 -7.31 4.43 6.20
N SER A 55 -6.94 3.66 5.16
CA SER A 55 -7.88 2.71 4.56
C SER A 55 -8.28 1.59 5.51
N LYS A 56 -7.34 1.09 6.32
CA LYS A 56 -7.62 0.04 7.30
C LYS A 56 -8.46 0.58 8.46
N GLU A 57 -8.13 1.77 8.95
CA GLU A 57 -8.89 2.44 10.02
C GLU A 57 -10.34 2.66 9.62
N ARG A 58 -10.60 3.17 8.40
CA ARG A 58 -11.97 3.32 7.89
C ARG A 58 -12.73 1.99 7.82
N ALA A 59 -12.09 0.92 7.37
CA ALA A 59 -12.72 -0.40 7.32
C ALA A 59 -13.04 -0.93 8.73
N ILE A 60 -12.12 -0.73 9.69
CA ILE A 60 -12.34 -1.11 11.09
C ILE A 60 -13.49 -0.31 11.70
N CYS A 61 -13.56 1.00 11.47
CA CYS A 61 -14.65 1.83 11.97
C CYS A 61 -16.01 1.37 11.42
N ALA A 62 -16.11 1.15 10.11
CA ALA A 62 -17.36 0.68 9.49
C ALA A 62 -17.84 -0.65 10.09
N LEU A 63 -16.94 -1.62 10.27
CA LEU A 63 -17.29 -2.90 10.86
C LEU A 63 -17.70 -2.78 12.34
N ARG A 64 -17.09 -1.86 13.09
CA ARG A 64 -17.45 -1.60 14.49
C ARG A 64 -18.83 -0.96 14.61
N GLU A 65 -19.14 0.00 13.75
CA GLU A 65 -20.45 0.65 13.67
C GLU A 65 -21.54 -0.38 13.33
N GLU A 66 -21.29 -1.25 12.35
CA GLU A 66 -22.21 -2.32 11.96
C GLU A 66 -22.46 -3.32 13.12
N LEU A 67 -21.40 -3.75 13.81
CA LEU A 67 -21.54 -4.65 14.96
C LEU A 67 -22.31 -4.00 16.12
N GLU A 68 -22.06 -2.73 16.40
CA GLU A 68 -22.77 -2.02 17.47
C GLU A 68 -24.25 -1.83 17.13
N MET A 69 -24.59 -1.59 15.85
CA MET A 69 -25.98 -1.57 15.37
C MET A 69 -26.69 -2.90 15.64
N TYR A 70 -26.09 -4.04 15.25
CA TYR A 70 -26.69 -5.36 15.50
C TYR A 70 -26.86 -5.64 17.00
N LYS A 71 -25.88 -5.29 17.82
CA LYS A 71 -25.96 -5.45 19.28
C LYS A 71 -27.10 -4.63 19.90
N GLN A 72 -27.31 -3.39 19.42
CA GLN A 72 -28.44 -2.56 19.83
C GLN A 72 -29.77 -3.16 19.39
N TRP A 73 -29.85 -3.74 18.19
CA TRP A 73 -31.05 -4.42 17.72
C TRP A 73 -31.40 -5.66 18.56
N CYS A 74 -30.42 -6.50 18.89
CA CYS A 74 -30.63 -7.63 19.80
C CYS A 74 -31.18 -7.15 21.15
N SER A 75 -30.56 -6.12 21.72
CA SER A 75 -30.99 -5.55 23.01
C SER A 75 -32.43 -4.99 22.97
N ALA A 76 -32.83 -4.37 21.85
CA ALA A 76 -34.18 -3.87 21.66
C ALA A 76 -35.21 -4.99 21.46
N MET A 77 -34.84 -6.02 20.68
CA MET A 77 -35.67 -7.20 20.46
C MET A 77 -35.91 -7.98 21.75
N ASP A 78 -34.89 -8.12 22.60
CA ASP A 78 -34.99 -8.76 23.91
C ASP A 78 -35.95 -8.00 24.85
N GLN A 79 -36.13 -6.69 24.63
CA GLN A 79 -37.10 -5.85 25.34
C GLN A 79 -38.50 -5.86 24.68
N GLY A 80 -38.72 -6.70 23.67
CA GLY A 80 -39.99 -6.81 22.96
C GLY A 80 -40.27 -5.66 21.97
N LYS A 81 -39.27 -4.83 21.66
CA LYS A 81 -39.38 -3.74 20.68
C LYS A 81 -38.73 -4.18 19.37
N ILE A 82 -39.48 -4.15 18.27
CA ILE A 82 -38.92 -4.42 16.93
C ILE A 82 -38.33 -3.10 16.40
N PRO A 83 -37.00 -3.00 16.17
CA PRO A 83 -36.40 -1.82 15.55
C PRO A 83 -37.00 -1.52 14.16
N SER A 84 -37.16 -0.25 13.83
CA SER A 84 -37.75 0.25 12.57
C SER A 84 -37.04 -0.29 11.33
N GLU A 85 -35.73 -0.45 11.39
CA GLU A 85 -34.87 -0.93 10.32
C GLU A 85 -35.12 -2.42 10.05
N ILE A 86 -35.28 -3.22 11.10
CA ILE A 86 -35.68 -4.62 10.97
C ILE A 86 -37.10 -4.70 10.41
N LYS A 87 -38.01 -3.83 10.86
CA LYS A 87 -39.37 -3.77 10.32
C LYS A 87 -39.38 -3.41 8.83
N ALA A 88 -38.53 -2.49 8.39
CA ALA A 88 -38.37 -2.13 6.99
C ALA A 88 -37.80 -3.29 6.15
N LEU A 89 -36.80 -4.00 6.67
CA LEU A 89 -36.24 -5.21 6.04
C LEU A 89 -37.28 -6.34 5.89
N LEU A 90 -38.18 -6.52 6.86
CA LEU A 90 -39.26 -7.51 6.77
C LEU A 90 -40.40 -7.08 5.83
N THR A 91 -40.62 -5.77 5.67
CA THR A 91 -41.74 -5.23 4.87
C THR A 91 -41.38 -5.05 3.39
N GLY A 92 -40.10 -5.18 3.04
CA GLY A 92 -39.65 -5.17 1.64
C GLY A 92 -39.62 -3.78 0.99
N ASP A 93 -39.64 -2.71 1.80
CA ASP A 93 -39.41 -1.36 1.28
C ASP A 93 -37.91 -1.20 1.00
N ASP A 94 -37.51 -1.52 -0.23
CA ASP A 94 -36.16 -1.42 -0.79
C ASP A 94 -35.65 0.04 -0.83
N HIS A 95 -35.30 0.59 0.33
CA HIS A 95 -34.47 1.79 0.39
C HIS A 95 -33.02 1.37 0.25
N LYS A 96 -32.52 1.46 -1.00
CA LYS A 96 -31.10 1.50 -1.33
C LYS A 96 -30.36 2.39 -0.32
N THR A 97 -29.70 1.78 0.67
CA THR A 97 -28.64 2.45 1.40
C THR A 97 -27.59 2.79 0.37
N SER A 98 -27.43 4.10 0.14
CA SER A 98 -26.49 4.66 -0.82
C SER A 98 -25.06 4.40 -0.33
N GLN A 99 -24.55 3.21 -0.58
CA GLN A 99 -23.12 3.01 -0.78
C GLN A 99 -22.86 3.14 -2.28
N SER A 100 -22.53 4.37 -2.66
CA SER A 100 -22.07 4.73 -4.00
C SER A 100 -20.86 3.87 -4.37
N SER A 101 -21.08 2.94 -5.29
CA SER A 101 -20.07 2.35 -6.13
C SER A 101 -19.67 3.35 -7.22
N SER A 102 -18.37 3.64 -7.35
CA SER A 102 -17.72 4.24 -8.54
C SER A 102 -16.21 4.42 -8.26
N THR A 103 -15.23 4.11 -9.10
CA THR A 103 -15.12 3.41 -10.38
C THR A 103 -13.62 3.16 -10.63
N LYS A 104 -13.32 2.22 -11.56
CA LYS A 104 -12.09 2.03 -12.35
C LYS A 104 -10.95 1.19 -11.75
N THR A 105 -10.90 -0.06 -12.19
CA THR A 105 -9.67 -0.85 -12.32
C THR A 105 -8.86 -0.35 -13.53
N PRO A 106 -7.61 0.12 -13.37
CA PRO A 106 -6.67 0.22 -14.47
C PRO A 106 -5.92 -1.11 -14.59
N LYS A 107 -6.03 -1.77 -15.74
CA LYS A 107 -5.08 -2.80 -16.17
C LYS A 107 -3.78 -2.12 -16.63
N ASN A 108 -2.77 -2.03 -15.76
CA ASN A 108 -1.32 -1.94 -16.06
C ASN A 108 -0.61 -1.61 -14.73
N GLY A 109 0.53 -2.17 -14.31
CA GLY A 109 1.45 -3.11 -14.92
C GLY A 109 2.72 -3.11 -14.05
N LYS A 110 3.20 -4.32 -13.71
CA LYS A 110 4.51 -4.64 -13.13
C LYS A 110 4.73 -4.16 -11.68
N TYR A 111 5.74 -4.75 -11.06
CA TYR A 111 6.29 -4.53 -9.70
C TYR A 111 5.43 -4.98 -8.50
N ASN A 112 5.55 -6.26 -8.15
CA ASN A 112 6.22 -6.60 -6.87
C ASN A 112 6.79 -8.02 -6.92
N THR A 113 8.05 -8.14 -7.35
CA THR A 113 8.87 -9.31 -7.07
C THR A 113 9.39 -9.16 -5.65
N TYR A 114 8.57 -9.54 -4.66
CA TYR A 114 9.09 -9.73 -3.31
C TYR A 114 10.03 -10.93 -3.36
N CYS A 115 11.29 -10.66 -3.02
CA CYS A 115 12.32 -11.65 -2.79
C CYS A 115 11.79 -12.68 -1.78
N ARG A 116 11.35 -13.84 -2.28
CA ARG A 116 11.08 -15.04 -1.50
C ARG A 116 12.41 -15.68 -1.16
N THR A 117 13.23 -15.05 -0.32
CA THR A 117 14.31 -15.76 0.37
C THR A 117 13.68 -16.50 1.54
N ARG A 118 13.45 -17.78 1.25
CA ARG A 118 12.99 -18.84 2.14
C ARG A 118 13.77 -18.79 3.47
N LEU A 119 13.05 -18.57 4.57
CA LEU A 119 13.49 -19.01 5.88
C LEU A 119 13.37 -20.55 5.87
N SER A 120 14.48 -21.27 6.00
CA SER A 120 14.45 -22.72 6.23
C SER A 120 15.72 -23.14 6.95
N THR A 121 15.51 -23.56 8.21
CA THR A 121 16.23 -24.54 9.04
C THR A 121 17.76 -24.52 9.02
#